data_AF-W7SW87-F1
#
_entry.id   AF-W7SW87-F1
#
_cell.length_a   1.000
_cell.length_b   1.000
_cell.length_c   1.000
_cell.angle_alpha   90.00
_cell.angle_beta   90.00
_cell.angle_gamma   90.00
#
_symmetry.space_group_name_H-M   'P 1'
#
loop_
_entity.id
_entity.type
_entity.pdbx_description
1 polymer ?
#
loop_
_entity_poly.entity_id
_entity_poly.type
_entity_poly.pdbx_seq_one_letter_code
_entity_poly.pdbx_strand_id
1 'polypeptide(L)'
;MAIALFYSVGTGLGGIIGPVLFGGLVDTGSTTLVAAGYYLGAVMMMGGGVLELLIGVEAAQQSLEDIASPLSAEEPASREAA
;
A
#
# COMPACT_ATOMS: atom_id res chain seq x y z
N MET A 1 -6.39 11.01 5.52
CA MET A 1 -6.65 10.75 4.08
C MET A 1 -5.48 10.07 3.35
N ALA A 2 -4.21 10.39 3.67
CA ALA A 2 -3.04 9.79 3.00
C ALA A 2 -3.00 8.24 3.06
N ILE A 3 -3.19 7.64 4.24
CA ILE A 3 -3.11 6.17 4.42
C ILE A 3 -4.12 5.43 3.53
N ALA A 4 -5.36 5.91 3.43
CA ALA A 4 -6.40 5.29 2.61
C ALA A 4 -6.08 5.35 1.10
N LEU A 5 -5.45 6.44 0.65
CA LEU A 5 -4.97 6.58 -0.73
C LEU A 5 -3.87 5.56 -1.03
N PHE A 6 -2.84 5.49 -0.19
CA PHE A 6 -1.76 4.50 -0.37
C PHE A 6 -2.27 3.06 -0.31
N TYR A 7 -3.15 2.75 0.65
CA TYR A 7 -3.76 1.44 0.79
C TYR A 7 -4.61 1.06 -0.43
N SER A 8 -5.43 1.98 -0.95
CA SER A 8 -6.30 1.70 -2.11
C SER A 8 -5.49 1.56 -3.40
N VAL A 9 -4.43 2.34 -3.59
CA VAL A 9 -3.51 2.19 -4.72
C VAL A 9 -2.79 0.84 -4.63
N GLY A 10 -2.23 0.48 -3.48
CA GLY A 10 -1.54 -0.79 -3.29
C GLY A 10 -2.45 -2.00 -3.48
N THR A 11 -3.66 -1.95 -2.90
CA THR A 11 -4.67 -3.01 -3.03
C THR A 11 -5.22 -3.09 -4.46
N GLY A 12 -5.43 -1.95 -5.11
CA GLY A 12 -5.89 -1.89 -6.50
C GLY A 12 -4.85 -2.46 -7.46
N LEU A 13 -3.60 -2.01 -7.36
CA LEU A 13 -2.52 -2.51 -8.20
C LEU A 13 -2.22 -3.98 -7.90
N GLY A 14 -1.92 -4.35 -6.66
CA GLY A 14 -1.56 -5.73 -6.31
C GLY A 14 -2.74 -6.70 -6.39
N GLY A 15 -3.87 -6.32 -5.82
CA GLY A 15 -5.04 -7.19 -5.66
C GLY A 15 -5.87 -7.38 -6.93
N ILE A 16 -5.89 -6.42 -7.86
CA ILE A 16 -6.60 -6.58 -9.14
C ILE A 16 -5.65 -7.13 -10.21
N ILE A 17 -4.45 -6.55 -10.35
CA ILE A 17 -3.52 -6.96 -11.42
C ILE A 17 -2.97 -8.36 -11.16
N GLY A 18 -2.71 -8.72 -9.89
CA GLY A 18 -2.19 -10.03 -9.51
C GLY A 18 -3.03 -11.20 -10.05
N PRO A 19 -4.34 -11.30 -9.72
CA PRO A 19 -5.21 -12.36 -10.22
C PRO A 19 -5.36 -12.36 -11.75
N VAL A 20 -5.44 -11.18 -12.39
CA VAL A 20 -5.56 -11.09 -13.85
C VAL A 20 -4.30 -11.60 -14.55
N LEU A 21 -3.13 -11.17 -14.05
CA LEU A 21 -1.84 -11.61 -14.58
C LEU A 21 -1.65 -13.12 -14.38
N PHE A 22 -1.80 -13.60 -13.15
CA PHE A 22 -1.57 -15.02 -12.85
C PHE A 22 -2.63 -15.93 -13.43
N GLY A 23 -3.88 -15.48 -13.58
CA GLY A 23 -4.91 -16.20 -14.32
C GLY A 23 -4.47 -16.46 -15.76
N GLY A 24 -4.04 -15.41 -16.47
CA GLY A 24 -3.52 -15.54 -17.84
C GLY A 24 -2.27 -16.42 -17.93
N LEU A 25 -1.35 -16.34 -16.95
CA LEU A 25 -0.16 -17.21 -16.91
C LEU A 25 -0.53 -18.68 -16.68
N VAL A 26 -1.46 -18.96 -15.77
CA VAL A 26 -1.93 -20.32 -15.46
C VAL A 26 -2.66 -20.93 -16.66
N ASP A 27 -3.46 -20.14 -17.38
CA ASP A 27 -4.18 -20.59 -18.59
C ASP A 27 -3.24 -21.09 -19.70
N THR A 28 -1.97 -20.64 -19.71
CA THR A 28 -0.97 -21.15 -20.67
C THR A 28 -0.55 -22.61 -20.40
N GLY A 29 -0.81 -23.14 -19.21
CA GLY A 29 -0.34 -24.47 -18.78
C GLY A 29 1.18 -24.61 -18.59
N SER A 30 1.96 -23.55 -18.79
CA SER A 30 3.42 -23.58 -18.71
C SER A 30 3.90 -23.23 -17.30
N THR A 31 4.52 -24.21 -16.64
CA THR A 31 5.11 -24.03 -15.30
C THR A 31 6.24 -23.00 -15.31
N THR A 32 7.00 -22.92 -16.40
CA THR A 32 8.09 -21.93 -16.56
C THR A 32 7.55 -20.50 -16.60
N LEU A 33 6.41 -20.25 -17.26
CA LEU A 33 5.81 -18.93 -17.33
C LEU A 33 5.24 -18.50 -15.97
N VAL A 34 4.61 -19.44 -15.25
CA VAL A 34 4.12 -19.19 -13.89
C VAL A 34 5.29 -18.91 -12.94
N ALA A 35 6.39 -19.66 -13.04
CA ALA A 35 7.61 -19.42 -12.26
C ALA A 35 8.21 -18.03 -12.54
N ALA A 36 8.24 -17.60 -13.81
CA ALA A 36 8.66 -16.25 -14.17
C ALA A 36 7.77 -15.17 -13.50
N GLY A 37 6.45 -15.40 -13.43
CA GLY A 37 5.52 -14.54 -12.69
C GLY A 37 5.87 -14.45 -11.19
N TYR A 38 6.20 -15.57 -10.56
CA TYR A 38 6.64 -15.57 -9.16
C TYR A 38 7.97 -14.81 -8.95
N TYR A 39 8.94 -14.97 -9.85
CA TYR A 39 10.19 -14.21 -9.78
C TYR A 39 9.94 -12.70 -9.93
N LEU A 40 9.03 -12.30 -10.82
CA LEU A 40 8.62 -10.90 -10.93
C LEU A 40 8.04 -10.37 -9.61
N GLY A 41 7.13 -11.12 -8.98
CA GLY A 41 6.57 -10.77 -7.68
C GLY A 41 7.61 -10.68 -6.57
N ALA A 42 8.57 -11.62 -6.55
CA ALA A 42 9.66 -11.62 -5.58
C ALA A 42 10.56 -10.38 -5.72
N VAL A 43 10.93 -10.02 -6.96
CA VAL A 43 11.70 -8.79 -7.24
C VAL A 43 10.94 -7.54 -6.81
N MET A 44 9.63 -7.49 -7.08
CA MET A 44 8.79 -6.37 -6.66
C MET A 44 8.73 -6.22 -5.14
N MET A 45 8.59 -7.33 -4.40
CA MET A 45 8.61 -7.31 -2.93
C MET A 45 9.97 -6.91 -2.36
N MET A 46 11.06 -7.41 -2.94
CA MET A 46 12.41 -6.96 -2.57
C MET A 46 12.57 -5.46 -2.80
N GLY A 47 12.05 -4.92 -3.91
CA GLY A 47 12.03 -3.49 -4.18
C GLY A 47 11.28 -2.69 -3.11
N GLY A 48 10.11 -3.18 -2.67
CA GLY A 48 9.36 -2.59 -1.56
C GLY A 48 10.16 -2.57 -0.25
N GLY A 49 10.82 -3.68 0.08
CA GLY A 49 11.69 -3.76 1.26
C GLY A 49 12.90 -2.83 1.19
N VAL A 50 13.53 -2.69 0.01
CA VAL A 50 14.63 -1.73 -0.19
C VAL A 50 14.14 -0.30 -0.04
N LEU A 51 12.96 0.04 -0.57
CA LEU A 51 12.37 1.37 -0.37
C LEU A 51 12.10 1.64 1.12
N GLU A 52 11.57 0.67 1.85
CA GLU A 52 11.36 0.78 3.29
C GLU A 52 12.68 1.03 4.03
N LEU A 53 13.77 0.35 3.66
CA LEU A 53 15.09 0.60 4.27
C LEU A 53 15.65 2.00 3.99
N LEU A 54 15.29 2.63 2.86
CA LEU A 54 15.83 3.92 2.44
C LEU A 54 15.00 5.12 2.88
N ILE A 55 13.66 5.00 2.84
CA ILE A 55 12.71 6.10 3.08
C ILE A 55 11.62 5.75 4.10
N GLY A 56 11.64 4.53 4.65
CA GLY A 56 10.69 4.11 5.68
C GLY A 56 10.84 4.93 6.95
N VAL A 57 9.73 5.08 7.67
CA VAL A 57 9.68 5.75 8.97
C VAL A 57 9.21 4.72 9.98
N GLU A 58 9.85 4.68 11.14
CA GLU A 58 9.48 3.79 12.25
C GLU A 58 8.10 4.17 12.79
N ALA A 59 7.07 3.58 12.21
CA ALA A 59 5.67 3.81 12.59
C ALA A 59 5.16 2.76 13.60
N ALA A 60 5.98 1.79 14.00
CA ALA A 60 5.55 0.74 14.91
C ALA A 60 5.22 1.33 16.29
N GLN A 61 4.07 0.93 16.84
CA GLN A 61 3.56 1.37 18.16
C GLN A 61 3.40 2.88 18.35
N GLN A 62 3.51 3.69 17.30
CA GLN A 62 3.23 5.13 17.35
C GLN A 62 1.72 5.37 17.31
N SER A 63 1.23 6.33 18.10
CA SER A 63 -0.18 6.70 18.03
C SER A 63 -0.45 7.46 16.74
N LEU A 64 -1.55 7.15 16.07
CA LEU A 64 -1.98 7.91 14.89
C LEU A 64 -2.32 9.36 15.24
N GLU A 65 -2.65 9.62 16.51
CA GLU A 65 -2.95 10.93 17.07
C GLU A 65 -1.70 11.82 17.22
N ASP A 66 -0.51 11.21 17.28
CA ASP A 66 0.77 11.95 17.34
C ASP A 66 1.13 12.59 15.97
N ILE A 67 0.51 12.11 14.90
CA ILE A 67 0.82 12.47 13.50
C ILE A 67 -0.37 13.15 12.79
N ALA A 68 -1.59 12.97 13.28
CA ALA A 68 -2.79 13.57 12.70
C ALA A 68 -3.84 13.92 13.77
N SER A 69 -4.44 15.12 13.66
CA SER A 69 -5.60 15.50 14.46
C SER A 69 -6.73 14.46 14.29
N PRO A 70 -7.42 14.06 15.37
CA PRO A 70 -8.47 13.05 15.33
C PRO A 70 -9.52 13.36 14.25
N LEU A 71 -9.99 12.35 13.52
CA LEU A 71 -11.04 12.53 12.51
C LEU A 71 -12.35 13.08 13.12
N SER A 72 -12.55 12.91 14.43
CA SER A 72 -13.67 13.43 15.22
C SER A 72 -13.39 14.77 15.90
N ALA A 73 -12.22 15.38 15.69
CA ALA A 73 -11.95 16.71 16.20
C ALA A 73 -12.82 17.72 15.43
N GLU A 74 -13.80 18.31 16.11
CA GLU A 74 -14.50 19.48 15.58
C GLU A 74 -13.48 20.63 15.50
N GLU A 75 -13.38 21.25 14.33
CA GLU A 75 -12.65 22.51 14.18
C GLU A 75 -13.31 23.50 15.15
N PRO A 76 -12.58 24.07 16.13
CA PRO A 76 -13.19 24.92 17.12
C PRO A 76 -13.87 26.05 16.37
N ALA A 77 -15.20 26.14 16.48
CA ALA A 77 -16.00 27.18 15.87
C ALA A 77 -15.28 28.51 16.13
N SER A 78 -14.74 29.08 15.06
CA SER A 78 -14.07 30.38 15.07
C SER A 78 -14.97 31.32 15.87
N ARG A 79 -14.50 31.66 17.07
CA ARG A 79 -15.21 32.46 18.05
C ARG A 79 -15.72 33.71 17.35
N GLU A 80 -17.03 33.83 17.22
CA GLU A 80 -17.70 35.12 17.14
C GLU A 80 -17.12 36.00 18.26
N ALA A 81 -16.31 37.00 17.89
CA ALA A 81 -16.16 38.28 18.58
C ALA A 81 -14.95 39.06 18.01
N ALA A 82 -15.20 39.82 16.95
CA ALA A 82 -14.73 41.21 16.82
C ALA A 82 -15.61 41.93 15.80
#